data_AF-A0A166MFB7-F1
#
_entry.id   AF-A0A166MFB7-F1
#
_cell.length_a   1.000
_cell.length_b   1.000
_cell.length_c   1.000
_cell.angle_alpha   90.00
_cell.angle_beta   90.00
_cell.angle_gamma   90.00
#
_symmetry.space_group_name_H-M   'P 1'
#
loop_
_entity.id
_entity.type
_entity.pdbx_description
1 polymer ?
#
loop_
_entity_poly.entity_id
_entity_poly.type
_entity_poly.pdbx_seq_one_letter_code
_entity_poly.pdbx_strand_id
1 'polypeptide(L)' 'MSTGIALLTRSAQGISRAIGPRLADDGFDIPVNDIPSNQPALDSIVKDITAKERQSVAVPADVT' A
#
# COMPACT_ATOMS: atom_id res chain seq x y z
N MET A 1 -10.28 -13.32 7.59
CA MET A 1 -10.59 -12.07 8.31
C MET A 1 -9.35 -11.20 8.36
N SER A 2 -9.54 -9.88 8.32
CA SER A 2 -8.46 -8.90 8.41
C SER A 2 -8.06 -8.68 9.87
N THR A 3 -6.76 -8.53 10.13
CA THR A 3 -6.24 -8.16 11.47
C THR A 3 -6.54 -6.70 11.78
N GLY A 4 -6.69 -5.86 10.74
CA GLY A 4 -6.96 -4.43 10.85
C GLY A 4 -6.54 -3.69 9.57
N ILE A 5 -6.56 -2.36 9.62
CA ILE A 5 -6.13 -1.51 8.50
C ILE A 5 -4.80 -0.85 8.83
N ALA A 6 -3.82 -0.99 7.94
CA ALA A 6 -2.53 -0.31 8.02
C ALA A 6 -2.39 0.69 6.86
N LEU A 7 -2.54 1.98 7.14
CA LEU A 7 -2.37 3.03 6.14
C LEU A 7 -0.87 3.30 5.90
N LEU A 8 -0.45 3.22 4.64
CA LEU A 8 0.89 3.63 4.23
C LEU A 8 0.83 5.00 3.53
N THR A 9 1.69 5.92 3.97
CA THR A 9 1.97 7.20 3.31
C THR A 9 3.37 7.17 2.72
N ARG A 10 3.60 7.94 1.65
CA ARG A 10 4.81 7.81 0.80
C ARG A 10 5.09 6.36 0.40
N SER A 11 4.04 5.67 -0.06
CA SER A 11 4.02 4.23 -0.28
C SER A 11 4.77 3.76 -1.52
N ALA A 12 5.04 4.66 -2.45
CA ALA A 12 5.62 4.33 -3.75
C ALA A 12 7.07 3.83 -3.66
N GLN A 13 7.78 4.15 -2.58
CA GLN A 13 9.21 3.90 -2.46
C GLN A 13 9.70 3.71 -1.02
N GLY A 14 10.95 3.25 -0.89
CA GLY A 14 11.63 3.15 0.39
C GLY A 14 11.01 2.12 1.34
N ILE A 15 10.93 2.49 2.62
CA ILE A 15 10.52 1.57 3.70
C ILE A 15 9.06 1.16 3.52
N SER A 16 8.15 2.12 3.26
CA SER A 16 6.72 1.83 3.07
C SER A 16 6.49 0.79 1.97
N ARG A 17 7.22 0.91 0.85
CA ARG A 17 7.17 -0.07 -0.25
C ARG A 17 7.66 -1.46 0.17
N ALA A 18 8.72 -1.52 0.98
CA ALA A 18 9.33 -2.76 1.44
C ALA A 18 8.48 -3.48 2.51
N ILE A 19 7.83 -2.75 3.41
CA ILE A 19 7.04 -3.34 4.51
C ILE A 19 5.62 -3.74 4.10
N GLY A 20 5.04 -3.13 3.07
CA GLY A 20 3.66 -3.40 2.63
C GLY A 20 3.36 -4.89 2.39
N PRO A 21 4.17 -5.62 1.61
CA PRO A 21 3.97 -7.05 1.41
C PRO A 21 4.03 -7.89 2.70
N ARG A 22 4.86 -7.48 3.68
CA ARG A 22 4.97 -8.20 4.96
C ARG A 22 3.73 -7.96 5.84
N LEU A 23 3.22 -6.73 5.89
CA LEU A 23 1.98 -6.41 6.58
C LEU A 23 0.79 -7.16 5.99
N ALA A 24 0.79 -7.40 4.68
CA ALA A 24 -0.24 -8.21 4.04
C ALA A 24 -0.17 -9.69 4.49
N ASP A 25 1.04 -10.23 4.63
CA ASP A 25 1.25 -11.57 5.21
C ASP A 25 0.81 -11.65 6.68
N ASP A 26 0.98 -10.56 7.44
CA ASP A 26 0.51 -10.44 8.83
C ASP A 26 -1.03 -10.26 8.93
N GLY A 27 -1.71 -10.16 7.79
CA GLY A 27 -3.16 -10.20 7.69
C GLY A 27 -3.87 -8.85 7.65
N PHE A 28 -3.14 -7.75 7.45
CA PHE A 28 -3.71 -6.40 7.34
C PHE A 28 -4.24 -6.10 5.93
N ASP A 29 -5.27 -5.25 5.88
CA ASP A 29 -5.65 -4.53 4.67
C ASP A 29 -4.92 -3.19 4.62
N ILE A 30 -4.45 -2.80 3.44
CA ILE A 30 -3.40 -1.78 3.32
C ILE A 30 -3.77 -0.77 2.23
N PRO A 31 -4.50 0.30 2.55
CA PRO A 31 -4.58 1.46 1.67
C PRO A 31 -3.21 2.14 1.56
N VAL A 32 -2.87 2.59 0.35
CA VAL A 32 -1.58 3.19 0.03
C VAL A 32 -1.77 4.59 -0.55
N ASN A 33 -1.01 5.55 -0.03
CA ASN A 33 -0.99 6.93 -0.50
C ASN A 33 0.43 7.35 -0.92
N ASP A 34 0.51 8.17 -1.97
CA ASP A 34 1.70 8.91 -2.40
C ASP A 34 1.28 10.06 -3.34
N ILE A 35 2.22 10.90 -3.77
CA ILE A 35 1.96 11.98 -4.73
C ILE A 35 1.46 11.42 -6.07
N PRO A 36 0.61 12.17 -6.81
CA PRO A 36 0.03 11.69 -8.08
C PRO A 36 1.06 11.24 -9.12
N SER A 37 2.25 11.87 -9.15
CA SER A 37 3.34 11.49 -10.05
C SER A 37 3.86 10.06 -9.83
N ASN A 38 3.58 9.47 -8.67
CA ASN A 38 3.97 8.11 -8.29
C ASN A 38 2.87 7.06 -8.52
N GLN A 39 1.81 7.38 -9.26
CA GLN A 39 0.71 6.44 -9.54
C GLN A 39 1.19 5.05 -10.04
N PRO A 40 2.16 4.92 -10.96
CA PRO A 40 2.59 3.60 -11.43
C PRO A 40 3.18 2.73 -10.30
N ALA A 41 3.87 3.36 -9.34
CA ALA A 41 4.44 2.68 -8.19
C ALA A 41 3.37 2.32 -7.16
N LEU A 42 2.34 3.16 -6.98
CA LEU A 42 1.15 2.86 -6.18
C LEU A 42 0.40 1.65 -6.76
N ASP A 43 0.17 1.60 -8.06
CA ASP A 43 -0.51 0.47 -8.70
C ASP A 43 0.31 -0.83 -8.55
N SER A 44 1.64 -0.73 -8.59
CA SER A 44 2.52 -1.88 -8.39
C SER A 44 2.42 -2.43 -6.96
N ILE A 45 2.38 -1.59 -5.92
CA ILE A 45 2.25 -2.07 -4.55
C ILE A 45 0.84 -2.62 -4.25
N VAL A 46 -0.21 -2.01 -4.82
CA VAL A 46 -1.58 -2.54 -4.72
C VAL A 46 -1.65 -3.95 -5.30
N LYS A 47 -1.03 -4.19 -6.47
CA LYS A 47 -0.95 -5.53 -7.06
C LYS A 47 -0.24 -6.53 -6.14
N ASP A 48 0.89 -6.15 -5.56
CA ASP A 48 1.65 -7.03 -4.67
C ASP A 48 0.88 -7.39 -3.39
N ILE A 49 0.13 -6.44 -2.84
CA ILE A 49 -0.73 -6.67 -1.66
C ILE A 49 -1.94 -7.53 -2.05
N THR A 50 -2.58 -7.25 -3.18
CA THR A 50 -3.75 -8.00 -3.65
C THR A 50 -3.39 -9.45 -4.01
N ALA A 51 -2.17 -9.68 -4.52
CA ALA A 51 -1.64 -11.02 -4.77
C ALA A 51 -1.47 -11.87 -3.49
N LYS A 52 -1.45 -11.24 -2.30
CA LYS A 52 -1.44 -11.89 -0.99
C LYS A 52 -2.84 -12.06 -0.39
N GLU A 53 -3.88 -11.97 -1.22
CA GLU A 53 -5.29 -12.11 -0.83
C GLU A 53 -5.76 -11.05 0.20
N ARG A 54 -5.11 -9.87 0.19
CA ARG A 54 -5.49 -8.72 1.03
C ARG A 54 -6.06 -7.58 0.22
N GLN A 55 -6.83 -6.72 0.87
CA GLN A 55 -7.41 -5.54 0.22
C GLN A 55 -6.41 -4.38 0.23
N SER A 56 -6.31 -3.69 -0.90
CA SER A 56 -5.51 -2.47 -1.03
C SER A 56 -6.15 -1.54 -2.04
N VAL A 57 -5.99 -0.23 -1.81
CA VAL A 57 -6.47 0.82 -2.70
C VAL A 57 -5.40 1.91 -2.80
N ALA A 58 -5.14 2.37 -4.02
CA ALA A 58 -4.27 3.51 -4.28
C ALA A 58 -5.05 4.81 -4.12
N VAL A 59 -4.56 5.69 -3.24
CA VAL A 59 -5.11 7.02 -2.98
C VAL A 59 -4.02 8.05 -3.28
N PRO A 60 -3.85 8.47 -4.55
CA PRO A 60 -2.90 9.53 -4.88
C PRO A 60 -3.34 10.86 -4.27
N ALA A 61 -2.49 11.45 -3.43
CA ALA A 61 -2.73 12.77 -2.83
C ALA A 61 -1.41 13.41 -2.39
N ASP A 62 -1.30 14.72 -2.57
CA ASP A 62 -0.29 15.55 -1.91
C ASP A 62 -0.83 15.97 -0.53
N VAL A 63 0.01 15.87 0.51
CA VAL A 63 -0.36 16.06 1.92
C VAL A 63 0.25 17.33 2.52
N THR A 64 0.83 18.18 1.67
CA THR A 64 1.43 19.47 2.05
C THR A 64 0.37 20.54 2.31
#